data_AF-A0A7Z9GB07-F1
#
_entry.id   AF-A0A7Z9GB07-F1
#
_cell.length_a   1.000
_cell.length_b   1.000
_cell.length_c   1.000
_cell.angle_alpha   90.00
_cell.angle_beta   90.00
_cell.angle_gamma   90.00
#
_symmetry.space_group_name_H-M   'P 1'
#
loop_
_entity.id
_entity.type
_entity.pdbx_description
1 polymer ?
#
loop_
_entity_poly.entity_id
_entity_poly.type
_entity_poly.pdbx_seq_one_letter_code
_entity_poly.pdbx_strand_id
1 'polypeptide(L)'
;MAKRDEPKERLLRKLIEPAYIAFDGSTSFTVTGSGWDIITAEDSAGNPAYWAVWRGYFDLSGLVADQETLFTIGPTFQEGCDWNFVSTLLTGALQVWDMVTQEYLTNNTFNGAVPISGNWIPPGMIGRGQLAQRGAYELQDVHYGNARSFQNTPMATGGVSPYLPSQTRSTGWGTGSATAGQKLYITRAIHISSALAAAPNNEIRSPASAVVIPSLIARETDLRYIERLRRSYVVQGES
;
A
#
# COMPACT_ATOMS: atom_id res chain seq x y z
N MET A 1 -21.74 -39.71 -5.99
CA MET A 1 -20.69 -39.02 -5.23
C MET A 1 -20.38 -37.74 -5.99
N ALA A 2 -20.81 -36.57 -5.51
CA ALA A 2 -20.50 -35.31 -6.20
C ALA A 2 -18.97 -35.13 -6.19
N LYS A 3 -18.39 -34.84 -7.35
CA LYS A 3 -16.97 -34.49 -7.47
C LYS A 3 -16.74 -33.31 -6.51
N ARG A 4 -15.81 -33.48 -5.58
CA ARG A 4 -15.39 -32.41 -4.67
C ARG A 4 -14.66 -31.41 -5.56
N ASP A 5 -15.22 -30.24 -5.78
CA ASP A 5 -14.58 -29.23 -6.61
C ASP A 5 -13.30 -28.78 -5.90
N GLU A 6 -12.17 -28.99 -6.56
CA GLU A 6 -10.86 -28.61 -6.02
C GLU A 6 -10.71 -27.08 -6.06
N PRO A 7 -10.02 -26.47 -5.07
CA PRO A 7 -9.74 -25.04 -5.10
C PRO A 7 -9.03 -24.65 -6.40
N LYS A 8 -9.50 -23.60 -7.07
CA LYS A 8 -8.88 -23.12 -8.30
C LYS A 8 -7.73 -22.18 -7.95
N GLU A 9 -6.58 -22.39 -8.57
CA GLU A 9 -5.45 -21.47 -8.45
C GLU A 9 -5.59 -20.32 -9.46
N ARG A 10 -5.31 -19.09 -9.01
CA ARG A 10 -5.29 -17.91 -9.89
C ARG A 10 -4.14 -16.99 -9.51
N LEU A 11 -3.50 -16.42 -10.52
CA LEU A 11 -2.47 -15.41 -10.34
C LEU A 11 -3.01 -14.03 -10.74
N LEU A 12 -3.10 -13.11 -9.78
CA LEU A 12 -3.46 -11.72 -10.04
C LEU A 12 -2.19 -10.91 -10.29
N ARG A 13 -2.17 -10.12 -11.35
CA ARG A 13 -1.03 -9.25 -11.71
C ARG A 13 -1.49 -7.85 -12.10
N LYS A 14 -0.88 -6.82 -11.51
CA LYS A 14 -1.13 -5.42 -11.86
C LYS A 14 0.20 -4.68 -11.97
N LEU A 15 0.40 -3.95 -13.06
CA LEU A 15 1.53 -3.04 -13.20
C LEU A 15 1.18 -1.67 -12.61
N ILE A 16 2.14 -1.11 -11.89
CA ILE A 16 2.17 0.26 -11.38
C ILE A 16 3.27 0.96 -12.17
N GLU A 17 2.88 1.99 -12.92
CA GLU A 17 3.81 2.81 -13.69
C GLU A 17 4.75 3.59 -12.74
N PRO A 18 5.98 3.92 -13.17
CA PRO A 18 6.87 4.81 -12.45
C PRO A 18 6.20 6.13 -12.06
N ALA A 19 6.52 6.64 -10.87
CA ALA A 19 6.34 8.02 -10.49
C ALA A 19 7.62 8.80 -10.75
N TYR A 20 7.48 9.99 -11.31
CA TYR A 20 8.52 11.01 -11.37
C TYR A 20 8.10 12.14 -10.43
N ILE A 21 8.86 12.31 -9.35
CA ILE A 21 8.60 13.29 -8.32
C ILE A 21 9.65 14.39 -8.44
N ALA A 22 9.23 15.61 -8.78
CA ALA A 22 10.13 16.75 -8.98
C ALA A 22 9.86 17.84 -7.94
N PHE A 23 10.91 18.33 -7.29
CA PHE A 23 10.81 19.36 -6.24
C PHE A 23 10.97 20.76 -6.82
N ASP A 24 10.16 21.69 -6.31
CA ASP A 24 10.10 23.09 -6.74
C ASP A 24 11.01 24.04 -5.92
N GLY A 25 11.76 23.50 -4.94
CA GLY A 25 12.58 24.29 -4.03
C GLY A 25 11.85 24.80 -2.79
N SER A 26 10.69 24.22 -2.46
CA SER A 26 9.95 24.47 -1.23
C SER A 26 9.63 23.15 -0.51
N THR A 27 8.61 23.09 0.36
CA THR A 27 8.13 21.83 0.95
C THR A 27 7.22 21.02 0.01
N SER A 28 6.90 21.53 -1.19
CA SER A 28 6.05 20.84 -2.17
C SER A 28 6.84 20.13 -3.27
N PHE A 29 6.15 19.21 -3.94
CA PHE A 29 6.63 18.54 -5.14
C PHE A 29 5.49 18.38 -6.14
N THR A 30 5.86 18.12 -7.38
CA THR A 30 4.93 17.62 -8.41
C THR A 30 5.16 16.13 -8.61
N VAL A 31 4.11 15.40 -8.96
CA VAL A 31 4.21 13.99 -9.37
C VAL A 31 3.68 13.86 -10.79
N THR A 32 4.40 13.11 -11.62
CA THR A 32 3.94 12.71 -12.93
C THR A 32 4.07 11.19 -13.08
N GLY A 33 3.17 10.60 -13.86
CA GLY A 33 3.01 9.14 -13.97
C GLY A 33 1.53 8.76 -13.96
N SER A 34 1.16 7.73 -14.70
CA SER A 34 -0.25 7.34 -14.84
C SER A 34 -0.83 6.81 -13.52
N GLY A 35 -1.90 7.44 -13.04
CA GLY A 35 -2.62 7.05 -11.82
C GLY A 35 -1.97 7.50 -10.51
N TRP A 36 -0.97 8.37 -10.57
CA TRP A 36 -0.35 8.99 -9.41
C TRP A 36 -0.97 10.34 -9.09
N ASP A 37 -1.37 10.52 -7.82
CA ASP A 37 -1.90 11.76 -7.29
C ASP A 37 -1.07 12.23 -6.09
N ILE A 38 -1.21 13.50 -5.73
CA ILE A 38 -0.63 14.05 -4.50
C ILE A 38 -1.72 14.11 -3.43
N ILE A 39 -1.41 13.55 -2.26
CA ILE A 39 -2.22 13.69 -1.06
C ILE A 39 -1.47 14.57 -0.08
N THR A 40 -2.18 15.55 0.50
CA THR A 40 -1.68 16.34 1.62
C THR A 40 -2.18 15.70 2.91
N ALA A 41 -1.25 15.20 3.72
CA ALA A 41 -1.47 14.84 5.11
C ALA A 41 -1.04 16.00 6.02
N GLU A 42 -1.43 15.97 7.29
CA GLU A 42 -1.00 16.97 8.28
C GLU A 42 -0.22 16.28 9.40
N ASP A 43 0.87 16.90 9.84
CA ASP A 43 1.62 16.46 11.02
C ASP A 43 1.01 16.96 12.35
N SER A 44 1.64 16.65 13.49
CA SER A 44 1.25 17.02 14.86
C SER A 44 1.21 18.50 15.14
N ALA A 45 1.93 19.26 14.34
CA ALA A 45 2.00 20.70 14.42
C ALA A 45 1.11 21.36 13.35
N GLY A 46 0.33 20.58 12.59
CA GLY A 46 -0.50 21.07 11.50
C GLY A 46 0.29 21.45 10.24
N ASN A 47 1.53 20.99 10.11
CA ASN A 47 2.30 21.23 8.88
C ASN A 47 1.87 20.23 7.79
N PRO A 48 1.76 20.68 6.53
CA PRO A 48 1.45 19.79 5.43
C PRO A 48 2.62 18.83 5.15
N ALA A 49 2.30 17.56 4.98
CA ALA A 49 3.19 16.50 4.52
C ALA A 49 2.61 15.90 3.22
N TYR A 50 3.40 15.90 2.16
CA TYR A 50 2.94 15.48 0.83
C TYR A 50 3.32 14.04 0.52
N TRP A 51 2.36 13.27 0.01
CA TRP A 51 2.52 11.89 -0.41
C TRP A 51 2.18 11.75 -1.88
N ALA A 52 3.06 11.12 -2.66
CA ALA A 52 2.71 10.64 -3.99
C ALA A 52 2.02 9.29 -3.84
N VAL A 53 0.77 9.16 -4.28
CA VAL A 53 -0.05 7.96 -4.05
C VAL A 53 -0.61 7.46 -5.36
N TRP A 54 -0.40 6.17 -5.62
CA TRP A 54 -1.02 5.43 -6.69
C TRP A 54 -2.09 4.50 -6.11
N ARG A 55 -3.26 4.46 -6.76
CA ARG A 55 -4.36 3.57 -6.35
C ARG A 55 -4.91 2.81 -7.54
N GLY A 56 -5.13 1.52 -7.35
CA GLY A 56 -5.74 0.64 -8.34
C GLY A 56 -6.50 -0.49 -7.69
N TYR A 57 -7.02 -1.41 -8.50
CA TYR A 57 -7.71 -2.59 -8.00
C TYR A 57 -7.63 -3.76 -8.98
N PHE A 58 -7.84 -4.95 -8.45
CA PHE A 58 -8.27 -6.14 -9.19
C PHE A 58 -9.79 -6.21 -9.18
N ASP A 59 -10.38 -6.41 -10.36
CA ASP A 59 -11.81 -6.67 -10.49
C ASP A 59 -12.08 -8.16 -10.23
N LEU A 60 -12.87 -8.41 -9.19
CA LEU A 60 -13.28 -9.73 -8.74
C LEU A 60 -14.79 -9.94 -8.90
N SER A 61 -15.49 -9.03 -9.59
CA SER A 61 -16.95 -9.10 -9.78
C SER A 61 -17.44 -10.43 -10.35
N GLY A 62 -16.66 -11.07 -11.23
CA GLY A 62 -16.95 -12.41 -11.74
C GLY A 62 -16.92 -13.51 -10.67
N LEU A 63 -15.98 -13.45 -9.72
CA LEU A 63 -15.92 -14.42 -8.62
C LEU A 63 -17.12 -14.27 -7.69
N VAL A 64 -17.54 -13.04 -7.44
CA VAL A 64 -18.73 -12.74 -6.64
C VAL A 64 -20.00 -13.27 -7.32
N ALA A 65 -20.12 -13.09 -8.65
CA ALA A 65 -21.24 -13.61 -9.42
C ALA A 65 -21.33 -15.16 -9.33
N ASP A 66 -20.18 -15.82 -9.26
CA ASP A 66 -20.06 -17.28 -9.14
C ASP A 66 -20.13 -17.79 -7.69
N GLN A 67 -20.37 -16.92 -6.69
CA GLN A 67 -20.38 -17.24 -5.25
C GLN A 67 -19.05 -17.88 -4.79
N GLU A 68 -17.94 -17.35 -5.31
CA GLU A 68 -16.59 -17.79 -4.99
C GLU A 68 -15.87 -16.78 -4.08
N THR A 69 -15.08 -17.29 -3.15
CA THR A 69 -14.22 -16.50 -2.25
C THR A 69 -12.76 -16.61 -2.69
N LEU A 70 -12.05 -15.48 -2.70
CA LEU A 70 -10.62 -15.39 -3.00
C LEU A 70 -9.79 -15.41 -1.71
N PHE A 71 -8.78 -16.26 -1.67
CA PHE A 71 -7.76 -16.31 -0.62
C PHE A 71 -6.43 -15.86 -1.21
N THR A 72 -5.89 -14.75 -0.72
CA THR A 72 -4.59 -14.23 -1.18
C THR A 72 -3.45 -14.96 -0.51
N ILE A 73 -2.48 -15.45 -1.27
CA ILE A 73 -1.32 -16.19 -0.78
C ILE A 73 -0.06 -15.42 -1.11
N GLY A 74 0.63 -14.95 -0.07
CA GLY A 74 1.91 -14.24 -0.20
C GLY A 74 1.90 -13.15 -1.27
N PRO A 75 1.06 -12.10 -1.16
CA PRO A 75 1.15 -10.95 -2.07
C PRO A 75 2.58 -10.40 -2.10
N THR A 76 3.08 -10.08 -3.28
CA THR A 76 4.41 -9.49 -3.45
C THR A 76 4.36 -8.28 -4.36
N PHE A 77 5.18 -7.28 -4.03
CA PHE A 77 5.49 -6.16 -4.90
C PHE A 77 6.88 -6.39 -5.46
N GLN A 78 6.95 -6.61 -6.77
CA GLN A 78 8.20 -6.74 -7.51
C GLN A 78 8.52 -5.37 -8.10
N GLU A 79 9.73 -4.88 -7.85
CA GLU A 79 10.18 -3.59 -8.36
C GLU A 79 11.28 -3.76 -9.40
N GLY A 80 11.36 -2.81 -10.34
CA GLY A 80 12.57 -2.63 -11.14
C GLY A 80 13.79 -2.32 -10.28
N CYS A 81 14.98 -2.51 -10.85
CA CYS A 81 16.25 -2.56 -10.11
C CYS A 81 16.54 -1.32 -9.24
N ASP A 82 16.25 -0.11 -9.73
CA ASP A 82 16.81 1.10 -9.12
C ASP A 82 15.76 2.17 -8.81
N TRP A 83 15.81 2.66 -7.58
CA TRP A 83 15.28 3.97 -7.21
C TRP A 83 16.32 5.03 -7.57
N ASN A 84 15.96 5.94 -8.48
CA ASN A 84 16.91 6.95 -8.96
C ASN A 84 16.64 8.29 -8.28
N PHE A 85 17.60 8.73 -7.47
CA PHE A 85 17.60 10.06 -6.87
C PHE A 85 18.54 10.96 -7.66
N VAL A 86 17.99 11.97 -8.32
CA VAL A 86 18.75 13.07 -8.90
C VAL A 86 18.70 14.19 -7.87
N SER A 87 19.80 14.45 -7.17
CA SER A 87 19.81 15.47 -6.14
C SER A 87 21.15 16.20 -6.09
N THR A 88 21.11 17.51 -5.81
CA THR A 88 22.30 18.29 -5.48
C THR A 88 22.63 18.27 -3.99
N LEU A 89 21.73 17.72 -3.14
CA LEU A 89 21.89 17.55 -1.70
C LEU A 89 21.68 16.08 -1.28
N LEU A 90 22.66 15.49 -0.62
CA LEU A 90 22.73 14.03 -0.38
C LEU A 90 22.11 13.58 0.93
N THR A 91 21.19 14.35 1.49
CA THR A 91 20.59 14.06 2.80
C THR A 91 19.08 13.96 2.65
N GLY A 92 18.50 12.89 3.16
CA GLY A 92 17.07 12.71 3.31
C GLY A 92 16.68 11.25 3.43
N ALA A 93 15.40 11.03 3.76
CA ALA A 93 14.83 9.70 3.80
C ALA A 93 13.55 9.62 2.97
N LEU A 94 13.39 8.49 2.30
CA LEU A 94 12.20 8.12 1.54
C LEU A 94 11.45 7.05 2.33
N GLN A 95 10.13 7.08 2.30
CA GLN A 95 9.30 6.00 2.76
C GLN A 95 8.37 5.54 1.66
N VAL A 96 8.21 4.23 1.52
CA VAL A 96 7.36 3.60 0.52
C VAL A 96 6.45 2.62 1.22
N TRP A 97 5.15 2.80 1.05
CA TRP A 97 4.12 1.93 1.58
C TRP A 97 3.42 1.21 0.44
N ASP A 98 3.41 -0.10 0.51
CA ASP A 98 2.74 -0.99 -0.42
C ASP A 98 1.62 -1.71 0.30
N MET A 99 0.38 -1.59 -0.17
CA MET A 99 -0.80 -2.11 0.53
C MET A 99 -1.76 -2.79 -0.43
N VAL A 100 -2.35 -3.88 0.05
CA VAL A 100 -3.47 -4.58 -0.57
C VAL A 100 -4.60 -4.68 0.45
N THR A 101 -5.75 -4.10 0.13
CA THR A 101 -6.88 -3.93 1.06
C THR A 101 -8.20 -4.34 0.43
N GLN A 102 -9.16 -4.80 1.25
CA GLN A 102 -10.53 -5.08 0.80
C GLN A 102 -11.31 -3.81 0.49
N GLU A 103 -10.99 -2.74 1.21
CA GLU A 103 -11.66 -1.45 1.08
C GLU A 103 -10.75 -0.40 0.43
N TYR A 104 -11.39 0.58 -0.21
CA TYR A 104 -10.69 1.66 -0.90
C TYR A 104 -10.13 2.66 0.12
N LEU A 105 -8.81 2.83 0.12
CA LEU A 105 -8.11 3.77 1.00
C LEU A 105 -8.30 5.22 0.52
N THR A 106 -9.35 5.88 1.03
CA THR A 106 -9.65 7.29 0.72
C THR A 106 -8.53 8.24 1.18
N ASN A 107 -8.51 9.49 0.69
CA ASN A 107 -7.55 10.50 1.18
C ASN A 107 -7.69 10.75 2.69
N ASN A 108 -8.91 10.85 3.20
CA ASN A 108 -9.16 11.05 4.63
C ASN A 108 -8.67 9.85 5.45
N THR A 109 -8.93 8.63 4.96
CA THR A 109 -8.48 7.42 5.64
C THR A 109 -6.96 7.28 5.61
N PHE A 110 -6.35 7.60 4.46
CA PHE A 110 -4.90 7.61 4.31
C PHE A 110 -4.25 8.57 5.31
N ASN A 111 -4.78 9.79 5.44
CA ASN A 111 -4.31 10.78 6.41
C ASN A 111 -4.47 10.30 7.87
N GLY A 112 -5.56 9.61 8.19
CA GLY A 112 -5.75 9.02 9.53
C GLY A 112 -4.78 7.86 9.85
N ALA A 113 -4.30 7.14 8.82
CA ALA A 113 -3.32 6.06 8.98
C ALA A 113 -1.87 6.55 9.02
N VAL A 114 -1.61 7.82 8.71
CA VAL A 114 -0.27 8.40 8.64
C VAL A 114 -0.12 9.30 9.87
N PRO A 115 0.42 8.80 11.01
CA PRO A 115 0.43 9.57 12.24
C PRO A 115 1.38 10.75 12.11
N ILE A 116 0.79 11.93 12.01
CA ILE A 116 0.95 13.11 12.87
C ILE A 116 2.34 13.27 13.57
N SER A 117 2.97 12.30 14.23
CA SER A 117 4.24 12.49 14.99
C SER A 117 5.51 11.85 14.41
N GLY A 118 5.58 11.54 13.11
CA GLY A 118 6.78 10.97 12.47
C GLY A 118 7.09 9.52 12.85
N ASN A 119 6.20 8.87 13.59
CA ASN A 119 6.28 7.47 13.98
C ASN A 119 5.17 6.71 13.26
N TRP A 120 5.38 6.39 11.98
CA TRP A 120 4.34 6.02 11.05
C TRP A 120 3.76 4.62 11.34
N ILE A 121 2.48 4.58 11.74
CA ILE A 121 1.76 3.37 12.16
C ILE A 121 0.89 2.93 10.98
N PRO A 122 1.09 1.75 10.40
CA PRO A 122 0.27 1.33 9.27
C PRO A 122 -1.21 1.10 9.66
N PRO A 123 -2.14 1.12 8.68
CA PRO A 123 -3.54 0.76 8.91
C PRO A 123 -3.69 -0.58 9.65
N GLY A 124 -4.65 -0.66 10.57
CA GLY A 124 -4.94 -1.89 11.34
C GLY A 124 -3.97 -2.17 12.51
N MET A 125 -3.00 -1.29 12.78
CA MET A 125 -2.10 -1.43 13.94
C MET A 125 -2.33 -0.32 14.98
N ILE A 126 -2.10 -0.65 16.25
CA ILE A 126 -2.13 0.30 17.37
C ILE A 126 -0.71 0.85 17.55
N GLY A 127 -0.55 2.17 17.64
CA GLY A 127 0.73 2.78 18.00
C GLY A 127 0.72 3.57 19.30
N ARG A 128 1.87 4.16 19.64
CA ARG A 128 2.08 4.93 20.86
C ARG A 128 1.71 6.40 20.64
N GLY A 129 0.66 6.89 21.32
CA GLY A 129 0.28 8.31 21.38
C GLY A 129 -1.22 8.52 21.59
N GLN A 130 -1.64 9.74 21.97
CA GLN A 130 -3.05 10.15 22.14
C GLN A 130 -3.91 10.05 20.86
N LEU A 131 -3.29 9.66 19.74
CA LEU A 131 -3.92 9.43 18.44
C LEU A 131 -3.97 7.94 18.10
N ALA A 132 -4.11 7.09 19.12
CA ALA A 132 -4.63 5.73 18.99
C ALA A 132 -6.13 5.73 18.63
N GLN A 133 -6.53 6.59 17.70
CA GLN A 133 -7.82 6.47 17.04
C GLN A 133 -7.74 5.15 16.29
N ARG A 134 -8.63 4.20 16.62
CA ARG A 134 -8.83 2.97 15.87
C ARG A 134 -8.77 3.32 14.38
N GLY A 135 -7.64 3.02 13.72
CA GLY A 135 -7.42 3.42 12.33
C GLY A 135 -8.54 2.82 11.49
N ALA A 136 -9.02 3.53 10.48
CA ALA A 136 -10.30 3.24 9.84
C ALA A 136 -10.40 1.88 9.09
N TYR A 137 -9.43 0.99 9.27
CA TYR A 137 -9.43 -0.40 8.83
C TYR A 137 -9.02 -1.34 9.96
N GLU A 138 -9.74 -2.45 10.08
CA GLU A 138 -9.31 -3.54 10.94
C GLU A 138 -8.20 -4.32 10.21
N LEU A 139 -7.28 -4.95 10.95
CA LEU A 139 -6.16 -5.68 10.35
C LEU A 139 -6.65 -6.76 9.36
N GLN A 140 -7.86 -7.29 9.58
CA GLN A 140 -8.51 -8.26 8.70
C GLN A 140 -8.84 -7.74 7.30
N ASP A 141 -8.98 -6.42 7.13
CA ASP A 141 -9.25 -5.79 5.83
C ASP A 141 -7.96 -5.57 5.04
N VAL A 142 -6.80 -5.73 5.70
CA VAL A 142 -5.47 -5.60 5.12
C VAL A 142 -4.92 -6.98 4.78
N HIS A 143 -4.97 -7.33 3.50
CA HIS A 143 -4.42 -8.59 3.00
C HIS A 143 -2.91 -8.59 3.03
N TYR A 144 -2.31 -7.44 2.74
CA TYR A 144 -0.87 -7.25 2.73
C TYR A 144 -0.54 -5.78 2.95
N GLY A 145 0.52 -5.55 3.70
CA GLY A 145 1.14 -4.26 3.83
C GLY A 145 2.65 -4.40 3.98
N ASN A 146 3.41 -3.49 3.38
CA ASN A 146 4.85 -3.40 3.57
C ASN A 146 5.29 -1.95 3.56
N ALA A 147 6.02 -1.55 4.59
CA ALA A 147 6.58 -0.22 4.74
C ALA A 147 8.09 -0.35 4.65
N ARG A 148 8.68 0.37 3.70
CA ARG A 148 10.12 0.43 3.49
C ARG A 148 10.59 1.85 3.72
N SER A 149 11.70 1.99 4.42
CA SER A 149 12.39 3.27 4.59
C SER A 149 13.75 3.20 3.94
N PHE A 150 14.07 4.22 3.17
CA PHE A 150 15.36 4.38 2.55
C PHE A 150 16.03 5.63 3.09
N GLN A 151 17.34 5.57 3.28
CA GLN A 151 18.15 6.73 3.62
C GLN A 151 19.20 6.94 2.54
N ASN A 152 19.43 8.22 2.23
CA ASN A 152 20.56 8.63 1.43
C ASN A 152 21.67 9.08 2.36
N THR A 153 22.82 8.41 2.24
CA THR A 153 24.08 8.84 2.84
C THR A 153 24.95 9.40 1.72
N PRO A 154 25.61 10.55 1.91
CA PRO A 154 26.55 11.07 0.92
C PRO A 154 27.64 10.03 0.61
N MET A 155 27.75 9.62 -0.65
CA MET A 155 29.04 9.15 -1.17
C MET A 155 29.95 10.36 -1.34
N ALA A 156 31.21 10.23 -0.94
CA ALA A 156 32.18 11.31 -0.96
C ALA A 156 32.23 12.02 -2.32
N THR A 157 31.90 13.32 -2.29
CA THR A 157 32.14 14.40 -3.26
C THR A 157 32.61 14.05 -4.67
N GLY A 158 31.86 14.49 -5.69
CA GLY A 158 32.47 14.88 -6.98
C GLY A 158 31.64 14.81 -8.26
N GLY A 159 30.41 14.28 -8.28
CA GLY A 159 29.68 14.15 -9.56
C GLY A 159 28.17 14.02 -9.43
N VAL A 160 27.46 14.51 -10.44
CA VAL A 160 26.03 14.29 -10.67
C VAL A 160 25.88 12.83 -11.11
N SER A 161 25.64 11.92 -10.17
CA SER A 161 25.37 10.51 -10.44
C SER A 161 24.06 10.14 -9.74
N PRO A 162 23.19 9.31 -10.33
CA PRO A 162 22.02 8.81 -9.61
C PRO A 162 22.49 8.11 -8.34
N TYR A 163 21.96 8.56 -7.20
CA TYR A 163 22.28 7.96 -5.91
C TYR A 163 21.33 6.81 -5.67
N LEU A 164 21.90 5.62 -5.43
CA LEU A 164 21.14 4.45 -5.03
C LEU A 164 20.90 4.53 -3.52
N PRO A 165 19.65 4.62 -3.07
CA PRO A 165 19.34 4.78 -1.66
C PRO A 165 19.58 3.46 -0.91
N SER A 166 20.03 3.54 0.35
CA SER A 166 20.14 2.35 1.20
C SER A 166 18.81 2.09 1.89
N GLN A 167 18.23 0.91 1.70
CA GLN A 167 17.06 0.50 2.49
C GLN A 167 17.50 0.25 3.94
N THR A 168 16.97 1.06 4.86
CA THR A 168 17.33 1.01 6.28
C THR A 168 16.34 0.24 7.13
N ARG A 169 15.07 0.18 6.70
CA ARG A 169 14.00 -0.54 7.42
C ARG A 169 13.02 -1.15 6.43
N SER A 170 12.50 -2.32 6.77
CA SER A 170 11.33 -2.94 6.12
C SER A 170 10.46 -3.58 7.18
N THR A 171 9.16 -3.42 7.09
CA THR A 171 8.22 -4.08 8.00
C THR A 171 6.96 -4.45 7.24
N GLY A 172 6.61 -5.74 7.28
CA GLY A 172 5.38 -6.27 6.71
C GLY A 172 4.27 -6.38 7.75
N TRP A 173 3.02 -6.21 7.32
CA TRP A 173 1.81 -6.46 8.12
C TRP A 173 0.67 -6.98 7.22
N GLY A 174 -0.46 -7.27 7.84
CA GLY A 174 -1.64 -7.84 7.19
C GLY A 174 -1.86 -9.30 7.57
N THR A 175 -3.08 -9.77 7.39
CA THR A 175 -3.53 -11.10 7.82
C THR A 175 -3.64 -12.10 6.68
N GLY A 176 -3.55 -11.64 5.42
CA GLY A 176 -3.82 -12.48 4.25
C GLY A 176 -5.26 -13.00 4.23
N SER A 177 -6.21 -12.23 4.76
CA SER A 177 -7.62 -12.63 4.88
C SER A 177 -8.23 -13.10 3.55
N ALA A 178 -9.32 -13.86 3.65
CA ALA A 178 -10.15 -14.17 2.50
C ALA A 178 -11.04 -12.96 2.16
N THR A 179 -11.35 -12.77 0.89
CA THR A 179 -12.31 -11.75 0.43
C THR A 179 -13.34 -12.34 -0.51
N ALA A 180 -14.60 -11.99 -0.27
CA ALA A 180 -15.72 -12.14 -1.20
C ALA A 180 -16.13 -10.77 -1.79
N GLY A 181 -15.26 -9.77 -1.66
CA GLY A 181 -15.48 -8.43 -2.19
C GLY A 181 -15.35 -8.40 -3.72
N GLN A 182 -16.07 -7.48 -4.36
CA GLN A 182 -16.01 -7.27 -5.80
C GLN A 182 -14.67 -6.71 -6.28
N LYS A 183 -13.89 -6.11 -5.38
CA LYS A 183 -12.60 -5.49 -5.68
C LYS A 183 -11.59 -5.83 -4.60
N LEU A 184 -10.34 -5.97 -5.03
CA LEU A 184 -9.19 -6.00 -4.14
C LEU A 184 -8.33 -4.78 -4.49
N TYR A 185 -8.25 -3.83 -3.58
CA TYR A 185 -7.59 -2.54 -3.82
C TYR A 185 -6.09 -2.66 -3.59
N ILE A 186 -5.35 -1.91 -4.38
CA ILE A 186 -3.91 -1.77 -4.30
C ILE A 186 -3.64 -0.29 -4.05
N THR A 187 -2.84 0.01 -3.03
CA THR A 187 -2.32 1.36 -2.82
C THR A 187 -0.81 1.30 -2.68
N ARG A 188 -0.13 2.16 -3.44
CA ARG A 188 1.28 2.48 -3.22
C ARG A 188 1.40 3.95 -2.84
N ALA A 189 2.15 4.24 -1.79
CA ALA A 189 2.35 5.61 -1.34
C ALA A 189 3.84 5.88 -1.08
N ILE A 190 4.32 7.04 -1.53
CA ILE A 190 5.70 7.46 -1.44
C ILE A 190 5.74 8.79 -0.69
N HIS A 191 6.55 8.85 0.37
CA HIS A 191 6.77 10.05 1.18
C HIS A 191 8.25 10.39 1.23
N ILE A 192 8.55 11.67 1.13
CA ILE A 192 9.92 12.19 1.18
C ILE A 192 10.07 13.08 2.39
N SER A 193 11.00 12.74 3.28
CA SER A 193 11.31 13.55 4.46
C SER A 193 12.32 14.67 4.16
N SER A 194 11.95 15.84 4.67
CA SER A 194 12.59 17.16 4.90
C SER A 194 13.94 17.57 4.30
N ALA A 195 14.88 16.69 3.95
CA ALA A 195 16.20 17.12 3.43
C ALA A 195 16.35 16.96 1.91
N LEU A 196 15.67 15.99 1.30
CA LEU A 196 15.59 15.90 -0.18
C LEU A 196 14.55 16.84 -0.76
N ALA A 197 13.53 17.19 0.03
CA ALA A 197 12.37 17.92 -0.45
C ALA A 197 12.64 19.39 -0.78
N ALA A 198 13.67 19.99 -0.16
CA ALA A 198 13.81 21.45 -0.11
C ALA A 198 14.68 22.09 -1.20
N ALA A 199 15.34 21.31 -2.08
CA ALA A 199 16.20 21.88 -3.13
C ALA A 199 15.57 21.77 -4.52
N PRO A 200 15.51 22.88 -5.29
CA PRO A 200 14.98 22.85 -6.65
C PRO A 200 15.87 22.00 -7.55
N ASN A 201 15.25 21.35 -8.55
CA ASN A 201 15.87 20.37 -9.45
C ASN A 201 16.26 19.03 -8.82
N ASN A 202 15.89 18.79 -7.56
CA ASN A 202 15.87 17.43 -7.05
C ASN A 202 14.74 16.64 -7.75
N GLU A 203 14.98 15.37 -8.02
CA GLU A 203 14.02 14.45 -8.62
C GLU A 203 14.16 13.06 -8.00
N ILE A 204 13.05 12.37 -7.84
CA ILE A 204 12.99 10.95 -7.53
C ILE A 204 12.21 10.25 -8.61
N ARG A 205 12.82 9.20 -9.17
CA ARG A 205 12.14 8.29 -10.08
C ARG A 205 11.94 6.98 -9.36
N SER A 206 10.69 6.65 -9.07
CA SER A 206 10.35 5.32 -8.57
C SER A 206 10.48 4.32 -9.72
N PRO A 207 10.97 3.09 -9.46
CA PRO A 207 10.93 2.06 -10.47
C PRO A 207 9.47 1.68 -10.78
N ALA A 208 9.23 1.18 -12.00
CA ALA A 208 7.99 0.47 -12.31
C ALA A 208 7.87 -0.72 -11.37
N SER A 209 6.64 -1.10 -11.01
CA SER A 209 6.44 -2.21 -10.07
C SER A 209 5.24 -3.06 -10.42
N ALA A 210 5.36 -4.36 -10.22
CA ALA A 210 4.30 -5.32 -10.44
C ALA A 210 3.80 -5.86 -9.09
N VAL A 211 2.49 -5.76 -8.87
CA VAL A 211 1.81 -6.45 -7.78
C VAL A 211 1.44 -7.83 -8.27
N VAL A 212 1.96 -8.87 -7.61
CA VAL A 212 1.74 -10.27 -7.95
C VAL A 212 1.13 -10.97 -6.75
N ILE A 213 -0.09 -11.46 -6.90
CA ILE A 213 -0.84 -12.13 -5.84
C ILE A 213 -1.26 -13.52 -6.31
N PRO A 214 -0.49 -14.56 -5.96
CA PRO A 214 -0.98 -15.93 -5.99
C PRO A 214 -2.24 -16.02 -5.13
N SER A 215 -3.27 -16.71 -5.62
CA SER A 215 -4.55 -16.81 -4.94
C SER A 215 -5.18 -18.18 -5.12
N LEU A 216 -5.93 -18.61 -4.11
CA LEU A 216 -6.86 -19.74 -4.21
C LEU A 216 -8.29 -19.22 -4.28
N ILE A 217 -9.11 -19.89 -5.05
CA ILE A 217 -10.52 -19.59 -5.20
C ILE A 217 -11.29 -20.84 -4.77
N ALA A 218 -12.20 -20.68 -3.83
CA ALA A 218 -13.08 -21.75 -3.38
C ALA A 218 -14.53 -21.28 -3.41
N ARG A 219 -15.46 -22.20 -3.69
CA ARG A 219 -16.90 -21.92 -3.58
C ARG A 219 -17.29 -21.79 -2.12
N GLU A 220 -18.19 -20.86 -1.84
CA GLU A 220 -18.69 -20.64 -0.47
C GLU A 220 -19.32 -21.90 0.14
N THR A 221 -19.98 -22.73 -0.67
CA THR A 221 -20.59 -24.01 -0.24
C THR A 221 -19.58 -25.04 0.26
N ASP A 222 -18.33 -24.96 -0.21
CA ASP A 222 -17.26 -25.87 0.22
C ASP A 222 -16.60 -25.40 1.52
N LEU A 223 -16.83 -24.14 1.90
CA LEU A 223 -16.30 -23.51 3.10
C LEU A 223 -17.29 -23.69 4.26
N ARG A 224 -17.19 -24.84 4.95
CA ARG A 224 -18.03 -25.19 6.13
C ARG A 224 -18.10 -24.11 7.21
N TYR A 225 -17.04 -23.29 7.34
CA TYR A 225 -17.01 -22.17 8.28
C TYR A 225 -17.89 -21.00 7.83
N ILE A 226 -17.89 -20.65 6.54
CA ILE A 226 -18.75 -19.61 5.97
C ILE A 226 -20.21 -20.06 6.00
N GLU A 227 -20.50 -21.34 5.71
CA GLU A 227 -21.85 -21.88 5.89
C GLU A 227 -22.32 -21.80 7.35
N ARG A 228 -21.45 -22.02 8.34
CA ARG A 228 -21.79 -21.89 9.76
C ARG A 228 -22.18 -20.45 10.13
N LEU A 229 -21.42 -19.46 9.64
CA LEU A 229 -21.73 -18.04 9.81
C LEU A 229 -23.04 -17.65 9.10
N ARG A 230 -23.25 -18.10 7.86
CA ARG A 230 -24.48 -17.85 7.11
C ARG A 230 -25.71 -18.44 7.83
N ARG A 231 -25.60 -19.67 8.36
CA ARG A 231 -26.68 -20.29 9.14
C ARG A 231 -26.97 -19.55 10.44
N SER A 232 -25.97 -18.99 11.13
CA SER A 232 -26.23 -18.21 12.35
C SER A 232 -26.98 -16.90 12.08
N TYR A 233 -26.75 -16.24 10.93
CA TYR A 233 -27.49 -15.02 10.56
C TYR A 233 -28.92 -15.31 10.09
N VAL A 234 -29.12 -16.41 9.33
CA VAL A 234 -30.47 -16.82 8.90
C VAL A 234 -31.35 -17.19 10.10
N VAL A 235 -30.78 -17.89 11.09
CA VAL A 235 -31.50 -18.25 12.33
C VAL A 235 -31.83 -17.04 13.21
N GLN A 236 -31.07 -15.94 13.12
CA GLN A 236 -31.34 -14.69 13.86
C GLN A 236 -32.32 -13.75 13.12
N GLY A 237 -32.52 -13.92 11.81
CA GLY A 237 -33.49 -13.12 11.03
C GLY A 237 -34.93 -13.64 11.07
N GLU A 238 -35.16 -14.82 11.63
CA GLU A 238 -36.48 -15.48 11.75
C GLU A 238 -37.08 -15.39 13.18
N SER A 239 -36.54 -14.53 14.04
CA SER A 239 -37.09 -14.24 15.38
C SER A 239 -37.75 -12.87 15.47
#